data_AF-A0A1K0JE83-F1
#
_entry.id   AF-A0A1K0JE83-F1
#
_cell.length_a   1.000
_cell.length_b   1.000
_cell.length_c   1.000
_cell.angle_alpha   90.00
_cell.angle_beta   90.00
_cell.angle_gamma   90.00
#
_symmetry.space_group_name_H-M   'P 1'
#
loop_
_entity.id
_entity.type
_entity.pdbx_description
1 polymer ?
#
loop_
_entity_poly.entity_id
_entity_poly.type
_entity_poly.pdbx_seq_one_letter_code
_entity_poly.pdbx_strand_id
1 'polypeptide(L)' 'MQRVLLILGCLLIAAAAAWPWLSKLPLGRLPGDIHIVRDGFSFYFPITTCILVSVLVSVVIWIFRR' A
#
# COMPACT_ATOMS: atom_id res chain seq x y z
N MET A 1 26.63 -3.61 -2.41
CA MET A 1 26.06 -2.80 -3.52
C MET A 1 25.32 -3.65 -4.54
N GLN A 2 25.95 -4.66 -5.15
CA GLN A 2 25.34 -5.51 -6.19
C GLN A 2 24.08 -6.28 -5.74
N ARG A 3 24.07 -6.81 -4.51
CA ARG A 3 22.90 -7.49 -3.92
C ARG A 3 21.70 -6.54 -3.72
N VAL A 4 21.96 -5.29 -3.34
CA VAL A 4 20.93 -4.27 -3.15
C VAL A 4 20.28 -3.91 -4.49
N LEU A 5 21.09 -3.77 -5.54
CA LEU A 5 20.61 -3.52 -6.90
C LEU A 5 19.75 -4.70 -7.43
N LEU A 6 20.17 -5.94 -7.19
CA LEU A 6 19.39 -7.12 -7.55
C LEU A 6 18.06 -7.20 -6.80
N ILE A 7 18.06 -6.95 -5.49
CA ILE A 7 16.83 -6.96 -4.68
C ILE A 7 15.88 -5.85 -5.15
N LEU A 8 16.37 -4.62 -5.33
CA LEU A 8 15.55 -3.50 -5.84
C LEU A 8 14.98 -3.79 -7.23
N GLY A 9 15.79 -4.33 -8.14
CA GLY A 9 15.35 -4.70 -9.49
C GLY A 9 14.24 -5.75 -9.46
N CYS A 10 14.41 -6.83 -8.68
CA CYS A 10 13.35 -7.83 -8.49
C CYS A 10 12.08 -7.22 -7.87
N LEU A 11 12.23 -6.32 -6.90
CA LEU A 11 11.11 -5.69 -6.22
C LEU A 11 10.32 -4.77 -7.16
N LEU A 12 11.01 -4.04 -8.04
CA LEU A 12 10.37 -3.23 -9.09
C LEU A 12 9.63 -4.08 -10.12
N ILE A 13 10.23 -5.19 -10.57
CA ILE A 13 9.57 -6.11 -11.51
C ILE A 13 8.31 -6.72 -10.87
N ALA A 14 8.41 -7.15 -9.61
CA ALA A 14 7.28 -7.68 -8.86
C ALA A 14 6.17 -6.61 -8.70
N ALA A 15 6.53 -5.37 -8.38
CA ALA A 15 5.59 -4.26 -8.29
C ALA A 15 4.90 -3.96 -9.63
N ALA A 16 5.65 -3.98 -10.74
CA ALA A 16 5.12 -3.78 -12.09
C ALA A 16 4.15 -4.90 -12.49
N ALA A 17 4.49 -6.16 -12.19
CA ALA A 17 3.62 -7.30 -12.44
C ALA A 17 2.36 -7.28 -11.56
N ALA A 18 2.47 -6.79 -10.32
CA ALA A 18 1.35 -6.64 -9.40
C ALA A 18 0.45 -5.43 -9.71
N TRP A 19 0.95 -4.45 -10.48
CA TRP A 19 0.27 -3.17 -10.76
C TRP A 19 -1.18 -3.30 -11.28
N PRO A 20 -1.53 -4.25 -12.18
CA PRO A 20 -2.91 -4.40 -12.66
C PRO A 20 -3.90 -4.84 -11.57
N TRP A 21 -3.43 -5.53 -10.54
CA TRP A 21 -4.24 -5.88 -9.36
C TRP A 21 -4.18 -4.77 -8.32
N LEU A 22 -3.02 -4.15 -8.13
CA LEU A 22 -2.81 -3.06 -7.17
C LEU A 22 -3.61 -1.80 -7.53
N SER A 23 -3.72 -1.49 -8.82
CA SER A 23 -4.53 -0.38 -9.36
C SER A 23 -6.04 -0.62 -9.25
N LYS A 24 -6.47 -1.88 -9.08
CA LYS A 24 -7.87 -2.24 -8.83
C LYS A 24 -8.20 -2.30 -7.33
N LEU A 25 -7.19 -2.29 -6.46
CA LEU A 25 -7.45 -2.14 -5.04
C LEU A 25 -7.99 -0.74 -4.80
N PRO A 26 -9.08 -0.59 -4.03
CA PRO A 26 -9.61 0.71 -3.63
C PRO A 26 -8.73 1.36 -2.54
N LEU A 27 -7.40 1.40 -2.74
CA LEU A 27 -6.45 2.16 -1.92
C LEU A 27 -6.79 3.65 -2.13
N GLY A 28 -7.55 4.26 -1.23
CA GLY A 28 -8.23 5.51 -1.60
C GLY A 28 -9.70 5.60 -1.20
N ARG A 29 -10.37 4.46 -1.20
CA ARG A 29 -11.83 4.37 -1.25
C ARG A 29 -12.34 3.19 -0.44
N LEU A 30 -11.54 2.73 0.53
CA LEU A 30 -12.01 1.70 1.45
C LEU A 30 -13.08 2.31 2.36
N PRO A 31 -14.13 1.55 2.71
CA PRO A 31 -15.11 2.02 3.67
C PRO A 31 -14.39 2.44 4.97
N GLY A 32 -14.56 3.71 5.36
CA GLY A 32 -13.89 4.32 6.50
C GLY A 32 -12.70 5.24 6.16
N ASP A 33 -12.22 5.29 4.91
CA ASP A 33 -11.36 6.39 4.47
C ASP A 33 -12.21 7.66 4.34
N ILE A 34 -11.77 8.75 4.97
CA ILE A 34 -12.53 10.02 4.99
C ILE A 34 -12.18 10.79 3.71
N HIS A 35 -13.15 10.91 2.81
CA HIS A 35 -13.03 11.74 1.61
C HIS A 35 -14.04 12.90 1.67
N ILE A 36 -13.53 14.10 1.95
CA ILE A 36 -14.33 15.32 2.01
C ILE A 36 -14.09 16.09 0.71
N VAL A 37 -15.09 16.08 -0.16
CA VAL A 37 -15.10 16.88 -1.40
C VAL A 37 -16.05 18.06 -1.22
N ARG A 38 -15.54 19.26 -1.46
CA ARG A 38 -16.30 20.50 -1.56
C ARG A 38 -15.87 21.26 -2.80
N ASP A 39 -16.66 22.23 -3.25
CA ASP A 39 -16.32 23.07 -4.40
C ASP A 39 -14.99 23.80 -4.15
N GLY A 40 -13.94 23.36 -4.86
CA GLY A 40 -12.58 23.87 -4.72
C GLY A 40 -11.70 23.22 -3.64
N PHE A 41 -12.19 22.24 -2.88
CA PHE A 41 -11.43 21.58 -1.81
C PHE A 41 -11.65 20.06 -1.79
N SER A 42 -10.57 19.30 -1.87
CA SER A 42 -10.59 17.84 -1.75
C SER A 42 -9.63 17.43 -0.63
N PHE A 43 -10.17 16.87 0.45
CA PHE A 43 -9.39 16.31 1.55
C PHE A 43 -9.57 14.81 1.62
N TYR A 44 -8.45 14.10 1.60
CA TYR A 44 -8.39 12.65 1.66
C TYR A 44 -7.62 12.22 2.92
N PHE A 45 -8.26 11.42 3.77
CA PHE A 45 -7.64 10.89 4.99
C PHE A 45 -7.81 9.35 5.07
N PRO A 46 -6.74 8.60 4.71
CA PRO A 46 -6.74 7.14 4.55
C PRO A 46 -6.66 6.38 5.90
N ILE A 47 -7.63 6.53 6.80
CA ILE A 47 -7.57 5.86 8.13
C ILE A 47 -7.54 4.34 7.99
N THR A 48 -8.52 3.79 7.27
CA THR A 48 -8.69 2.33 7.14
C THR A 48 -7.51 1.75 6.37
N THR A 49 -7.08 2.41 5.30
CA THR A 49 -5.91 2.00 4.52
C THR A 49 -4.65 1.95 5.39
N CYS A 50 -4.37 2.97 6.20
CA CYS A 50 -3.20 3.00 7.09
C CYS A 50 -3.22 1.88 8.14
N ILE A 51 -4.39 1.63 8.76
CA ILE A 51 -4.55 0.55 9.75
C ILE A 51 -4.32 -0.81 9.07
N LEU A 52 -4.92 -1.04 7.90
CA LEU A 52 -4.77 -2.30 7.16
C LEU A 52 -3.30 -2.57 6.82
N VAL A 53 -2.59 -1.56 6.30
CA VAL A 53 -1.16 -1.66 5.98
C VAL A 53 -0.35 -1.95 7.23
N SER A 54 -0.64 -1.28 8.36
CA SER A 54 0.06 -1.51 9.62
C SER A 54 -0.11 -2.96 10.11
N VAL A 55 -1.34 -3.47 10.12
CA VAL A 55 -1.63 -4.86 10.52
C VAL A 55 -0.92 -5.84 9.58
N LEU A 56 -0.96 -5.61 8.27
CA LEU A 56 -0.33 -6.50 7.29
C LEU A 56 1.18 -6.57 7.50
N VAL A 57 1.85 -5.43 7.65
CA VAL A 57 3.29 -5.36 7.96
C VAL A 57 3.60 -6.04 9.29
N SER A 58 2.79 -5.82 10.33
CA SER A 58 2.96 -6.47 11.63
C SER A 58 2.85 -8.00 11.53
N VAL A 59 1.87 -8.52 10.79
CA VAL A 59 1.70 -9.97 10.56
C VAL A 59 2.88 -10.54 9.80
N VAL A 60 3.34 -9.88 8.73
CA VAL A 60 4.52 -10.33 7.97
C VAL A 60 5.75 -10.39 8.87
N ILE A 61 6.04 -9.33 9.63
CA ILE A 61 7.18 -9.31 10.56
C ILE A 61 7.05 -10.40 11.63
N TRP A 62 5.84 -10.62 12.15
CA TRP A 62 5.56 -11.65 13.16
C TRP A 62 5.85 -13.06 12.62
N ILE A 63 5.46 -13.35 11.37
CA ILE A 63 5.72 -14.63 10.71
C ILE A 63 7.23 -14.83 10.49
N PHE A 64 7.97 -13.82 10.03
CA PHE A 64 9.42 -13.92 9.81
C PHE A 64 10.26 -13.89 11.09
N ARG A 65 9.69 -13.45 12.23
CA ARG A 65 10.34 -13.49 13.55
C ARG A 65 10.16 -14.81 14.29
N ARG A 66 9.30 -15.72 13.80
CA ARG A 66 9.17 -17.10 14.29
C ARG A 66 10.15 -17.99 13.54
#